data_AF-K1Y9K7-F1
#
_entry.id   AF-K1Y9K7-F1
#
_cell.length_a   1.000
_cell.length_b   1.000
_cell.length_c   1.000
_cell.angle_alpha   90.00
_cell.angle_beta   90.00
_cell.angle_gamma   90.00
#
_symmetry.space_group_name_H-M   'P 1'
#
loop_
_entity.id
_entity.type
_entity.pdbx_description
1 polymer ?
#
loop_
_entity_poly.entity_id
_entity_poly.type
_entity_poly.pdbx_seq_one_letter_code
_entity_poly.pdbx_strand_id
1 'polypeptide(L)'
;FTLAHELGHLIFHQGGAKYYVYQPFVEDNELEKAAHGFASAFLMPEGVVKATVKQLGITANGWTYDLLLSIKSRFGVSAEAFLYRLFDLELISKKQREFIKSQIDDFYKDSKYQEPSPTSLVLHENQRLKDLLLIGKNISAYEKEVKEIEKKLISLGLVLF
;
A
#
# COMPACT_ATOMS: atom_id res chain seq x y z
N PHE A 1 3.85 -1.99 -0.92
CA PHE A 1 3.42 -1.06 0.15
C PHE A 1 4.54 -0.12 0.57
N THR A 2 5.66 -0.61 1.11
CA THR A 2 6.77 0.23 1.61
C THR A 2 7.25 1.29 0.63
N LEU A 3 7.43 0.97 -0.66
CA LEU A 3 7.84 1.97 -1.65
C LEU A 3 6.82 3.12 -1.81
N ALA A 4 5.52 2.82 -1.78
CA ALA A 4 4.48 3.83 -1.83
C ALA A 4 4.40 4.63 -0.51
N HIS A 5 4.75 4.00 0.61
CA HIS A 5 4.87 4.65 1.91
C HIS A 5 6.00 5.69 1.92
N GLU A 6 7.21 5.29 1.50
CA GLU A 6 8.35 6.22 1.35
C GLU A 6 8.05 7.34 0.34
N LEU A 7 7.33 7.02 -0.75
CA LEU A 7 6.89 8.04 -1.71
C LEU A 7 5.91 9.04 -1.09
N GLY A 8 5.03 8.59 -0.19
CA GLY A 8 4.15 9.45 0.59
C GLY A 8 4.95 10.42 1.45
N HIS A 9 5.92 9.90 2.19
CA HIS A 9 6.87 10.72 2.96
C HIS A 9 7.56 11.77 2.10
N LEU A 10 8.08 11.38 0.93
CA LEU A 10 8.71 12.29 -0.02
C LEU A 10 7.75 13.40 -0.49
N ILE A 11 6.50 13.07 -0.82
CA ILE A 11 5.50 14.04 -1.28
C ILE A 11 5.11 15.02 -0.16
N PHE A 12 4.88 14.53 1.06
CA PHE A 12 4.51 15.38 2.20
C PHE A 12 5.68 16.23 2.70
N HIS A 13 6.92 15.78 2.52
CA HIS A 13 8.12 16.57 2.78
C HIS A 13 8.48 17.57 1.65
N GLN A 14 8.27 17.23 0.36
CA GLN A 14 8.58 18.10 -0.80
C GLN A 14 7.52 19.18 -1.05
N GLY A 15 6.25 18.79 -1.06
CA GLY A 15 5.14 19.67 -1.38
C GLY A 15 4.59 20.25 -0.10
N GLY A 16 5.12 21.40 0.33
CA GLY A 16 4.75 22.08 1.57
C GLY A 16 3.29 21.88 2.00
N ALA A 17 3.06 20.87 2.84
CA ALA A 17 1.81 20.68 3.59
C ALA A 17 1.62 21.77 4.67
N LYS A 18 2.32 22.91 4.53
CA LYS A 18 1.89 24.21 5.04
C LYS A 18 0.51 24.63 4.51
N TYR A 19 -0.01 24.02 3.45
CA TYR A 19 -1.33 24.36 2.92
C TYR A 19 -2.54 23.72 3.64
N TYR A 20 -2.33 22.79 4.58
CA TYR A 20 -3.41 22.38 5.50
C TYR A 20 -2.99 22.21 6.96
N VAL A 21 -1.70 22.29 7.30
CA VAL A 21 -1.27 22.29 8.70
C VAL A 21 -0.22 23.37 8.93
N TYR A 22 -0.67 24.61 9.10
CA TYR A 22 0.12 25.62 9.81
C TYR A 22 0.05 25.31 11.30
N GLN A 23 0.67 24.20 11.72
CA GLN A 23 0.97 23.96 13.13
C GLN A 23 2.43 23.47 13.22
N PRO A 24 3.31 24.17 13.96
CA PRO A 24 4.72 23.81 14.12
C PRO A 24 4.95 22.54 14.96
N PHE A 25 3.92 21.71 15.14
CA PHE A 25 3.87 20.52 15.98
C PHE A 25 3.09 19.38 15.29
N VAL A 26 3.34 19.14 14.00
CA VAL A 26 2.92 17.85 13.43
C VAL A 26 3.84 16.80 14.03
N GLU A 27 3.35 16.10 15.05
CA GLU A 27 4.06 14.96 15.65
C GLU A 27 4.42 13.96 14.54
N ASP A 28 5.58 13.31 14.64
CA ASP A 28 6.05 12.29 13.70
C ASP A 28 4.95 11.25 13.36
N ASN A 29 4.06 10.98 14.32
CA ASN A 29 2.93 10.06 14.19
C ASN A 29 1.90 10.49 13.12
N GLU A 30 1.65 11.78 12.92
CA GLU A 30 0.68 12.26 11.94
C GLU A 30 1.24 12.23 10.51
N LEU A 31 2.56 12.45 10.34
CA LEU A 31 3.24 12.26 9.06
C LEU A 31 3.26 10.78 8.65
N GLU A 32 3.57 9.88 9.59
CA GLU A 32 3.50 8.43 9.38
C GLU A 32 2.09 7.97 8.99
N LYS A 33 1.05 8.46 9.70
CA LYS A 33 -0.34 8.17 9.33
C LYS A 33 -0.69 8.70 7.93
N ALA A 34 -0.26 9.91 7.59
CA ALA A 34 -0.49 10.50 6.28
C ALA A 34 0.18 9.68 5.18
N ALA A 35 1.44 9.28 5.37
CA ALA A 35 2.18 8.44 4.44
C ALA A 35 1.55 7.05 4.29
N HIS A 36 1.10 6.43 5.38
CA HIS A 36 0.34 5.18 5.36
C HIS A 36 -0.97 5.33 4.57
N GLY A 37 -1.72 6.40 4.84
CA GLY A 37 -2.96 6.73 4.12
C GLY A 37 -2.71 6.94 2.62
N PHE A 38 -1.64 7.65 2.27
CA PHE A 38 -1.18 7.82 0.90
C PHE A 38 -0.88 6.48 0.24
N ALA A 39 -0.08 5.62 0.87
CA ALA A 39 0.28 4.32 0.31
C ALA A 39 -0.96 3.45 0.05
N SER A 40 -1.91 3.43 0.99
CA SER A 40 -3.19 2.74 0.85
C SER A 40 -4.02 3.31 -0.29
N ALA A 41 -4.17 4.63 -0.39
CA ALA A 41 -4.95 5.27 -1.45
C ALA A 41 -4.30 5.17 -2.83
N PHE A 42 -2.96 5.19 -2.88
CA PHE A 42 -2.17 5.08 -4.10
C PHE A 42 -2.24 3.67 -4.69
N LEU A 43 -2.07 2.64 -3.85
CA LEU A 43 -2.12 1.23 -4.28
C LEU A 43 -3.55 0.73 -4.48
N MET A 44 -4.49 1.24 -3.69
CA MET A 44 -5.89 0.82 -3.70
C MET A 44 -6.82 2.04 -3.78
N PRO A 45 -6.93 2.67 -4.97
CA PRO A 45 -7.79 3.84 -5.16
C PRO A 45 -9.24 3.53 -4.77
N GLU A 46 -9.85 4.41 -3.99
CA GLU A 46 -11.18 4.19 -3.41
C GLU A 46 -12.23 3.81 -4.46
N GLY A 47 -12.30 4.58 -5.56
CA GLY A 47 -13.26 4.33 -6.64
C GLY A 47 -13.10 2.95 -7.28
N VAL A 48 -11.85 2.49 -7.44
CA VAL A 48 -11.55 1.16 -8.02
C VAL A 48 -11.92 0.04 -7.06
N VAL A 49 -11.60 0.18 -5.76
CA VAL A 49 -11.99 -0.80 -4.74
C VAL A 49 -13.52 -0.89 -4.63
N LYS A 50 -14.22 0.25 -4.48
CA LYS A 50 -15.68 0.31 -4.39
C LYS A 50 -16.36 -0.27 -5.63
N ALA A 51 -15.86 0.05 -6.83
CA ALA A 51 -16.39 -0.50 -8.08
C ALA A 51 -16.20 -2.02 -8.16
N THR A 52 -15.03 -2.54 -7.78
CA THR A 52 -14.74 -3.98 -7.77
C THR A 52 -15.68 -4.73 -6.82
N VAL A 53 -15.84 -4.24 -5.59
CA VAL A 53 -16.72 -4.84 -4.57
C VAL A 53 -18.18 -4.82 -5.03
N LYS A 54 -18.64 -3.69 -5.60
CA LYS A 54 -19.99 -3.53 -6.13
C LYS A 54 -20.27 -4.46 -7.31
N GLN A 55 -19.33 -4.57 -8.26
CA GLN A 55 -19.48 -5.42 -9.44
C GLN A 55 -19.60 -6.91 -9.07
N LEU A 56 -18.91 -7.33 -8.00
CA LEU A 56 -18.98 -8.69 -7.48
C LEU A 56 -20.16 -8.94 -6.54
N GLY A 57 -20.96 -7.91 -6.23
CA GLY A 57 -22.13 -8.01 -5.35
C GLY A 57 -21.79 -8.36 -3.90
N ILE A 58 -20.57 -8.07 -3.46
CA ILE A 58 -20.11 -8.42 -2.11
C ILE A 58 -20.67 -7.42 -1.09
N THR A 59 -21.32 -7.93 -0.05
CA THR A 59 -21.81 -7.12 1.07
C THR A 59 -20.77 -7.07 2.19
N ALA A 60 -20.92 -6.12 3.12
CA ALA A 60 -20.01 -5.97 4.26
C ALA A 60 -19.87 -7.25 5.12
N ASN A 61 -20.89 -8.12 5.14
CA ASN A 61 -20.87 -9.40 5.85
C ASN A 61 -20.53 -10.60 4.95
N GLY A 62 -20.45 -10.40 3.63
CA GLY A 62 -20.27 -11.46 2.63
C GLY A 62 -18.81 -11.78 2.31
N TRP A 63 -17.86 -11.18 3.02
CA TRP A 63 -16.44 -11.46 2.83
C TRP A 63 -16.05 -12.84 3.37
N THR A 64 -15.20 -13.53 2.61
CA THR A 64 -14.51 -14.75 3.03
C THR A 64 -13.01 -14.58 2.83
N TYR A 65 -12.22 -15.42 3.50
CA TYR A 65 -10.76 -15.45 3.34
C TYR A 65 -10.35 -15.64 1.87
N ASP A 66 -10.96 -16.59 1.17
CA ASP A 66 -10.64 -16.87 -0.24
C ASP A 66 -10.97 -15.70 -1.17
N LEU A 67 -12.11 -15.02 -0.96
CA LEU A 67 -12.47 -13.83 -1.72
C LEU A 67 -11.47 -12.69 -1.49
N LEU A 68 -11.05 -12.51 -0.24
CA LEU A 68 -10.05 -11.50 0.12
C LEU A 68 -8.71 -11.78 -0.58
N LEU A 69 -8.22 -13.03 -0.54
CA LEU A 69 -6.98 -13.44 -1.20
C LEU A 69 -7.08 -13.35 -2.74
N SER A 70 -8.24 -13.65 -3.31
CA SER A 70 -8.44 -13.52 -4.75
C SER A 70 -8.37 -12.06 -5.20
N ILE A 71 -9.05 -11.16 -4.48
CA ILE A 71 -9.18 -9.77 -4.92
C ILE A 71 -7.91 -8.96 -4.64
N LYS A 72 -7.19 -9.21 -3.53
CA LYS A 72 -5.94 -8.48 -3.22
C LYS A 72 -4.91 -8.54 -4.37
N SER A 73 -4.90 -9.65 -5.11
CA SER A 73 -3.97 -9.89 -6.22
C SER A 73 -4.14 -8.85 -7.34
N ARG A 74 -5.35 -8.33 -7.55
CA ARG A 74 -5.66 -7.28 -8.54
C ARG A 74 -4.97 -5.96 -8.22
N PHE A 75 -4.68 -5.72 -6.94
CA PHE A 75 -4.04 -4.52 -6.44
C PHE A 75 -2.55 -4.73 -6.13
N GLY A 76 -2.05 -5.98 -6.19
CA GLY A 76 -0.65 -6.29 -5.88
C GLY A 76 -0.26 -5.99 -4.44
N VAL A 77 -1.17 -6.19 -3.49
CA VAL A 77 -0.96 -5.89 -2.06
C VAL A 77 -1.05 -7.14 -1.19
N SER A 78 -0.60 -7.03 0.07
CA SER A 78 -0.77 -8.10 1.05
C SER A 78 -2.22 -8.27 1.47
N ALA A 79 -2.55 -9.45 2.01
CA ALA A 79 -3.87 -9.77 2.53
C ALA A 79 -4.28 -8.79 3.63
N GLU A 80 -3.34 -8.49 4.53
CA GLU A 80 -3.55 -7.56 5.62
C GLU A 80 -3.78 -6.12 5.12
N ALA A 81 -2.98 -5.63 4.16
CA ALA A 81 -3.16 -4.28 3.61
C ALA A 81 -4.53 -4.12 2.93
N PHE A 82 -4.96 -5.13 2.17
CA PHE A 82 -6.29 -5.12 1.56
C PHE A 82 -7.41 -5.18 2.60
N LEU A 83 -7.26 -5.99 3.66
CA LEU A 83 -8.23 -6.07 4.76
C LEU A 83 -8.41 -4.73 5.47
N TYR A 84 -7.31 -4.02 5.79
CA TYR A 84 -7.38 -2.69 6.37
C TYR A 84 -8.08 -1.70 5.43
N ARG A 85 -7.73 -1.73 4.14
CA ARG A 85 -8.36 -0.85 3.16
C ARG A 85 -9.86 -1.06 3.04
N LEU A 86 -10.33 -2.30 3.08
CA LEU A 86 -11.75 -2.60 3.08
C LEU A 86 -12.44 -2.03 4.32
N PHE A 87 -11.78 -2.10 5.47
CA PHE A 87 -12.32 -1.56 6.73
C PHE A 87 -12.36 -0.02 6.70
N ASP A 88 -11.31 0.64 6.24
CA ASP A 88 -11.23 2.10 6.11
C ASP A 88 -12.32 2.65 5.17
N LEU A 89 -12.72 1.87 4.16
CA LEU A 89 -13.76 2.23 3.20
C LEU A 89 -15.17 1.77 3.61
N GLU A 90 -15.31 1.20 4.81
CA GLU A 90 -16.58 0.64 5.33
C GLU A 90 -17.19 -0.45 4.44
N LEU A 91 -16.34 -1.18 3.70
CA LEU A 91 -16.75 -2.25 2.78
C LEU A 91 -16.80 -3.63 3.44
N ILE A 92 -16.35 -3.74 4.69
CA ILE A 92 -16.38 -4.97 5.50
C ILE A 92 -16.85 -4.64 6.92
N SER A 93 -17.66 -5.52 7.51
CA SER A 93 -18.10 -5.33 8.89
C SER A 93 -16.97 -5.62 9.88
N LYS A 94 -17.01 -4.98 11.06
CA LYS A 94 -16.01 -5.21 12.12
C LYS A 94 -15.88 -6.70 12.48
N LYS A 95 -17.01 -7.40 12.60
CA LYS A 95 -17.04 -8.83 12.89
C LYS A 95 -16.33 -9.65 11.82
N GLN A 96 -16.61 -9.39 10.54
CA GLN A 96 -15.94 -10.12 9.46
C GLN A 96 -14.47 -9.77 9.35
N ARG A 97 -14.10 -8.51 9.58
CA ARG A 97 -12.71 -8.08 9.61
C ARG A 97 -11.92 -8.83 10.68
N GLU A 98 -12.45 -8.91 11.90
CA GLU A 98 -11.80 -9.64 13.01
C GLU A 98 -11.66 -11.14 12.70
N PHE A 99 -12.70 -11.76 12.11
CA PHE A 99 -12.65 -13.16 11.71
C PHE A 99 -11.61 -13.43 10.62
N ILE A 100 -11.59 -12.63 9.55
CA ILE A 100 -10.59 -12.82 8.49
C ILE A 100 -9.19 -12.47 9.00
N LYS A 101 -9.04 -11.49 9.88
CA LYS A 101 -7.76 -11.15 10.50
C LYS A 101 -7.17 -12.33 11.27
N SER A 102 -7.98 -13.07 12.03
CA SER A 102 -7.48 -14.26 12.73
C SER A 102 -7.00 -15.33 11.75
N GLN A 103 -7.70 -15.53 10.63
CA GLN A 103 -7.25 -16.47 9.59
C GLN A 103 -5.91 -16.07 8.95
N ILE A 104 -5.71 -14.77 8.70
CA ILE A 104 -4.42 -14.24 8.22
C ILE A 104 -3.31 -14.49 9.26
N ASP A 105 -3.60 -14.21 10.53
CA ASP A 105 -2.62 -14.34 11.61
C ASP A 105 -2.21 -15.79 11.87
N ASP A 106 -3.16 -16.71 11.80
CA ASP A 106 -2.89 -18.15 11.93
C ASP A 106 -2.06 -18.65 10.74
N PHE A 107 -2.38 -18.20 9.51
CA PHE A 107 -1.56 -18.52 8.34
C PHE A 107 -0.12 -18.03 8.47
N TYR A 108 0.10 -16.80 8.95
CA TYR A 108 1.45 -16.27 9.15
C TYR A 108 2.25 -17.07 10.16
N LYS A 109 1.63 -17.51 11.26
CA LYS A 109 2.31 -18.37 12.26
C LYS A 109 2.74 -19.70 11.66
N ASP A 110 1.85 -20.35 10.92
CA ASP A 110 2.08 -21.68 10.35
C ASP A 110 3.08 -21.66 9.19
N SER A 111 3.11 -20.57 8.41
CA SER A 111 3.92 -20.45 7.20
C SER A 111 5.30 -19.81 7.41
N LYS A 112 5.69 -19.50 8.65
CA LYS A 112 6.88 -18.67 8.97
C LYS A 112 6.81 -17.29 8.31
N TYR A 113 5.67 -16.63 8.42
CA TYR A 113 5.40 -15.29 7.92
C TYR A 113 5.49 -15.15 6.39
N GLN A 114 5.11 -16.19 5.66
CA GLN A 114 4.94 -16.07 4.20
C GLN A 114 3.61 -15.43 3.86
N GLU A 115 3.57 -14.68 2.77
CA GLU A 115 2.33 -14.03 2.30
C GLU A 115 1.32 -15.07 1.77
N PRO A 116 0.08 -15.12 2.30
CA PRO A 116 -0.93 -16.02 1.75
C PRO A 116 -1.31 -15.62 0.33
N SER A 117 -1.36 -16.60 -0.58
CA SER A 117 -1.55 -16.38 -2.02
C SER A 117 -0.62 -15.28 -2.56
N PRO A 118 0.70 -15.54 -2.64
CA PRO A 118 1.66 -14.54 -3.07
C PRO A 118 1.31 -14.10 -4.50
N THR A 119 1.19 -12.79 -4.70
CA THR A 119 0.91 -12.23 -6.02
C THR A 119 2.17 -12.38 -6.87
N SER A 120 2.11 -13.25 -7.88
CA SER A 120 3.13 -13.25 -8.93
C SER A 120 2.94 -11.98 -9.76
N LEU A 121 3.60 -10.91 -9.34
CA LEU A 121 3.65 -9.69 -10.11
C LEU A 121 4.61 -9.97 -11.28
N VAL A 122 4.07 -10.21 -12.47
CA VAL A 122 4.82 -9.95 -13.70
C VAL A 122 4.96 -8.42 -13.76
N LEU A 123 5.99 -7.90 -13.10
CA LEU A 123 6.28 -6.48 -13.07
C LEU A 123 6.79 -6.08 -14.45
N HIS A 124 5.92 -5.48 -15.26
CA HIS A 124 6.37 -4.69 -16.39
C HIS A 124 6.99 -3.39 -15.84
N GLU A 125 8.12 -2.96 -16.39
CA GLU A 125 8.78 -1.70 -16.01
C GLU A 125 7.75 -0.56 -16.04
N ASN A 126 7.50 0.04 -14.87
CA ASN A 126 6.63 1.21 -14.79
C ASN A 126 7.46 2.45 -15.15
N GLN A 127 7.31 2.92 -16.39
CA GLN A 127 8.02 4.10 -16.89
C GLN A 127 7.86 5.33 -15.98
N ARG A 128 6.67 5.51 -15.38
CA ARG A 128 6.41 6.63 -14.47
C ARG A 128 7.20 6.52 -13.16
N LEU A 129 7.41 5.31 -12.65
CA LEU A 129 8.26 5.08 -11.48
C LEU A 129 9.72 5.43 -11.80
N LYS A 130 10.19 5.06 -12.99
CA LYS A 130 11.52 5.41 -13.50
C LYS A 130 11.68 6.93 -13.61
N ASP A 131 10.70 7.63 -14.18
CA ASP A 131 10.73 9.09 -14.34
C ASP A 131 10.80 9.81 -12.99
N LEU A 132 10.03 9.35 -11.98
CA LEU A 132 10.06 9.91 -10.62
C LEU A 132 11.40 9.70 -9.91
N LEU A 133 12.03 8.53 -10.10
CA LEU A 133 13.37 8.23 -9.59
C LEU A 133 14.44 9.14 -10.19
N LEU A 134 14.37 9.37 -11.51
CA LEU A 134 15.28 10.29 -12.21
C LEU A 134 15.13 11.73 -11.73
N ILE A 135 13.90 12.17 -11.44
CA ILE A 135 13.65 13.49 -10.85
C ILE A 135 14.26 13.56 -9.43
N GLY A 136 14.04 12.54 -8.59
CA GLY A 136 14.56 12.47 -7.23
C GLY A 136 16.10 12.50 -7.16
N LYS A 137 16.79 11.87 -8.12
CA LYS A 137 18.26 11.90 -8.23
C LYS A 137 18.84 13.31 -8.40
N ASN A 138 18.08 14.22 -9.00
CA ASN A 138 18.54 15.59 -9.25
C ASN A 138 18.42 16.50 -8.01
N ILE A 139 17.96 15.96 -6.88
CA ILE A 139 17.77 16.71 -5.63
C ILE A 139 18.62 16.07 -4.54
N SER A 140 19.69 16.76 -4.13
CA SER A 140 20.68 16.25 -3.16
C SER A 140 20.09 15.89 -1.80
N ALA A 141 18.96 16.47 -1.41
CA ALA A 141 18.27 16.17 -0.17
C ALA A 141 17.67 14.76 -0.10
N TYR A 142 17.46 14.08 -1.25
CA TYR A 142 16.77 12.77 -1.32
C TYR A 142 17.69 11.61 -1.71
N GLU A 143 19.01 11.81 -1.64
CA GLU A 143 19.99 10.80 -2.07
C GLU A 143 19.83 9.47 -1.30
N LYS A 144 19.45 9.54 -0.02
CA LYS A 144 19.30 8.37 0.84
C LYS A 144 18.04 7.56 0.45
N GLU A 145 16.92 8.22 0.26
CA GLU A 145 15.64 7.63 -0.11
C GLU A 145 15.70 7.03 -1.52
N VAL A 146 16.32 7.74 -2.46
CA VAL A 146 16.60 7.23 -3.81
C VAL A 146 17.41 5.94 -3.74
N LYS A 147 18.51 5.90 -2.97
CA LYS A 147 19.35 4.70 -2.82
C LYS A 147 18.60 3.52 -2.20
N GLU A 148 17.72 3.76 -1.23
CA GLU A 148 16.90 2.72 -0.62
C GLU A 148 15.83 2.18 -1.57
N ILE A 149 15.22 3.05 -2.38
CA ILE A 149 14.29 2.64 -3.44
C ILE A 149 15.00 1.81 -4.50
N GLU A 150 16.19 2.23 -4.96
CA GLU A 150 16.99 1.50 -5.95
C GLU A 150 17.39 0.10 -5.45
N LYS A 151 17.88 -0.01 -4.20
CA LYS A 151 18.18 -1.30 -3.58
C LYS A 151 16.96 -2.23 -3.55
N LYS A 152 15.79 -1.69 -3.19
CA LYS A 152 14.54 -2.46 -3.17
C LYS A 152 14.13 -2.93 -4.56
N LEU A 153 14.26 -2.09 -5.59
CA LEU A 153 13.94 -2.47 -6.97
C LEU A 153 14.85 -3.59 -7.49
N ILE A 154 16.16 -3.50 -7.22
CA ILE A 154 17.13 -4.56 -7.55
C ILE A 154 16.78 -5.87 -6.83
N SER A 155 16.41 -5.80 -5.54
CA SER A 155 16.01 -6.99 -4.76
C SER A 155 14.73 -7.66 -5.29
N LEU A 156 13.91 -6.91 -6.04
CA LEU A 156 12.67 -7.37 -6.67
C LEU A 156 12.88 -7.85 -8.12
N GLY A 157 14.13 -7.87 -8.62
CA GLY A 157 14.46 -8.30 -9.98
C GLY A 157 14.18 -7.26 -11.07
N LEU A 158 13.97 -5.99 -10.71
CA LEU A 158 13.80 -4.90 -11.65
C LEU A 158 15.15 -4.26 -11.97
N VAL A 159 15.58 -4.35 -13.23
CA VAL A 159 16.81 -3.70 -13.71
C VAL A 159 16.48 -2.26 -14.09
N LEU A 160 17.01 -1.30 -13.33
CA LEU A 160 17.02 0.10 -13.74
C LEU A 160 18.18 0.31 -14.73
N PHE A 161 17.88 0.34 -16.03
CA PHE A 161 18.83 0.81 -17.06
C PHE A 161 18.88 2.35 -17.10
#